data_AF-A0A0A7KH19-F1
#
_entry.id   AF-A0A0A7KH19-F1
#
_cell.length_a   1.000
_cell.length_b   1.000
_cell.length_c   1.000
_cell.angle_alpha   90.00
_cell.angle_beta   90.00
_cell.angle_gamma   90.00
#
_symmetry.space_group_name_H-M   'P 1'
#
loop_
_entity.id
_entity.type
_entity.pdbx_description
1 polymer ?
#
loop_
_entity_poly.entity_id
_entity_poly.type
_entity_poly.pdbx_seq_one_letter_code
_entity_poly.pdbx_strand_id
1 'polypeptide(L)'
;MSLFSGTLLSWLAGLNILLVGLWVGMYLFTTFVVSPAFTELFPDAEVRRSHRRLVGRHYARVNGPLTGLLGGVALVMIVMGGAAPVLWAELLLLALIGGTVALHVRRASVAGAPVPGWITNVTLGASVLLCVAAVGAA
;
A
#
# COMPACT_ATOMS: atom_id res chain seq x y z
N MET A 1 -2.03 -30.60 -18.46
CA MET A 1 -2.21 -29.14 -18.30
C MET A 1 -2.63 -28.72 -16.88
N SER A 2 -3.24 -29.57 -16.04
CA SER A 2 -3.67 -29.16 -14.68
C SER A 2 -2.54 -28.99 -13.64
N LEU A 3 -1.49 -29.81 -13.68
CA LEU A 3 -0.36 -29.71 -12.73
C LEU A 3 0.43 -28.40 -12.87
N PHE A 4 0.62 -27.93 -14.11
CA PHE A 4 1.33 -26.66 -14.38
C PHE A 4 0.56 -25.43 -13.87
N SER A 5 -0.78 -25.49 -13.94
CA SER A 5 -1.66 -24.44 -13.45
C SER A 5 -1.65 -24.35 -11.92
N GLY A 6 -1.66 -25.49 -11.21
CA GLY A 6 -1.61 -25.53 -9.74
C GLY A 6 -0.31 -24.97 -9.17
N THR A 7 0.84 -25.35 -9.74
CA THR A 7 2.14 -24.84 -9.29
C THR A 7 2.29 -23.34 -9.57
N LEU A 8 1.81 -22.85 -10.71
CA LEU A 8 1.88 -21.42 -11.01
C LEU A 8 1.02 -20.57 -10.06
N LEU A 9 -0.18 -21.05 -9.71
CA LEU A 9 -1.06 -20.37 -8.75
C LEU A 9 -0.42 -20.26 -7.35
N SER A 10 0.26 -21.31 -6.88
CA SER A 10 0.95 -21.24 -5.58
C SER A 10 2.14 -20.28 -5.57
N TRP A 11 2.90 -20.20 -6.68
CA TRP A 11 3.93 -19.17 -6.85
C TRP A 11 3.35 -17.76 -6.86
N LEU A 12 2.23 -17.55 -7.55
CA LEU A 12 1.53 -16.25 -7.57
C LEU A 12 1.01 -15.86 -6.19
N ALA A 13 0.46 -16.81 -5.43
CA ALA A 13 0.05 -16.59 -4.05
C ALA A 13 1.21 -16.20 -3.14
N GLY A 14 2.34 -16.93 -3.21
CA GLY A 14 3.55 -16.59 -2.47
C GLY A 14 4.10 -15.21 -2.85
N LEU A 15 4.09 -14.87 -4.14
CA LEU A 15 4.47 -13.54 -4.63
C LEU A 15 3.51 -12.46 -4.10
N ASN A 16 2.20 -12.72 -4.10
CA ASN A 16 1.19 -11.79 -3.60
C ASN A 16 1.44 -11.47 -2.11
N ILE A 17 1.63 -12.49 -1.28
CA ILE A 17 1.97 -12.33 0.15
C ILE A 17 3.25 -11.50 0.32
N LEU A 18 4.30 -11.80 -0.45
CA LEU A 18 5.55 -11.06 -0.40
C LEU A 18 5.37 -9.58 -0.76
N LEU A 19 4.62 -9.30 -1.83
CA LEU A 19 4.36 -7.94 -2.30
C LEU A 19 3.50 -7.14 -1.29
N VAL A 20 2.48 -7.77 -0.70
CA VAL A 20 1.70 -7.17 0.39
C VAL A 20 2.60 -6.87 1.58
N GLY A 21 3.42 -7.82 2.01
CA GLY A 21 4.37 -7.63 3.11
C GLY A 21 5.36 -6.49 2.86
N LEU A 22 5.91 -6.40 1.65
CA LEU A 22 6.82 -5.32 1.26
C LEU A 22 6.11 -3.95 1.28
N TRP A 23 4.92 -3.88 0.71
CA TRP A 23 4.11 -2.66 0.66
C TRP A 23 3.73 -2.18 2.07
N VAL A 24 3.21 -3.07 2.90
CA VAL A 24 2.81 -2.77 4.29
C VAL A 24 4.04 -2.40 5.12
N GLY A 25 5.15 -3.13 4.97
CA GLY A 25 6.41 -2.82 5.65
C GLY A 25 6.91 -1.42 5.33
N MET A 26 6.89 -1.02 4.05
CA MET A 26 7.21 0.35 3.63
C MET A 26 6.27 1.40 4.24
N TYR A 27 4.97 1.12 4.27
CA TYR A 27 3.98 2.02 4.85
C TYR A 27 4.18 2.20 6.37
N LEU A 28 4.41 1.12 7.11
CA LEU A 28 4.70 1.16 8.54
C LEU A 28 6.01 1.89 8.83
N PHE A 29 7.08 1.59 8.08
CA PHE A 29 8.37 2.26 8.24
C PHE A 29 8.26 3.77 8.03
N THR A 30 7.57 4.20 6.98
CA THR A 30 7.37 5.63 6.73
C THR A 30 6.52 6.32 7.80
N THR A 31 5.50 5.63 8.31
CA THR A 31 4.57 6.15 9.31
C THR A 31 5.20 6.26 10.70
N PHE A 32 5.88 5.20 11.16
CA PHE A 32 6.35 5.08 12.54
C PHE A 32 7.83 5.40 12.75
N VAL A 33 8.64 5.41 11.69
CA VAL A 33 10.08 5.71 11.79
C VAL A 33 10.41 7.02 11.10
N VAL A 34 10.11 7.13 9.80
CA VAL A 34 10.51 8.30 9.01
C VAL A 34 9.75 9.56 9.45
N SER A 35 8.43 9.48 9.62
CA SER A 35 7.62 10.66 9.96
C SER A 35 7.99 11.28 11.32
N PRO A 36 8.16 10.48 12.42
CA PRO A 36 8.66 11.01 13.69
C PRO A 36 10.07 11.58 13.58
N ALA A 37 11.02 10.85 12.96
CA ALA A 37 12.39 11.33 12.78
C ALA A 37 12.46 12.68 12.05
N PHE A 38 11.63 12.87 11.01
CA PHE A 38 11.53 14.16 10.32
C PHE A 38 11.02 15.30 11.20
N THR A 39 10.19 15.01 12.19
CA THR A 39 9.65 16.00 13.12
C THR A 39 10.73 16.47 14.09
N GLU A 40 11.62 15.56 14.50
CA GLU A 40 12.76 15.85 15.37
C GLU A 40 13.91 16.56 14.62
N LEU A 41 14.29 16.06 13.44
CA LEU A 41 15.40 16.59 12.64
C LEU A 41 15.10 17.97 12.03
N PHE A 42 13.85 18.23 11.68
CA PHE A 42 13.42 19.48 11.03
C PHE A 42 12.29 20.11 11.82
N PRO A 43 12.53 20.87 12.90
CA PRO A 43 11.48 21.46 13.73
C PRO A 43 10.68 22.53 12.97
N ASP A 44 11.32 23.25 12.04
CA ASP A 44 10.64 24.20 11.15
C ASP A 44 9.66 23.47 10.20
N ALA A 45 8.40 23.91 10.19
CA ALA A 45 7.33 23.24 9.46
C ALA A 45 7.47 23.36 7.93
N GLU A 46 8.02 24.46 7.42
CA GLU A 46 8.16 24.68 5.98
C GLU A 46 9.37 23.93 5.43
N VAL A 47 10.49 23.94 6.15
CA VAL A 47 11.67 23.11 5.85
C VAL A 47 11.30 21.63 5.90
N ARG A 48 10.57 21.18 6.92
CA ARG A 48 10.10 19.79 7.02
C ARG A 48 9.18 19.42 5.86
N ARG A 49 8.28 20.31 5.46
CA ARG A 49 7.37 20.10 4.32
C ARG A 49 8.12 19.98 3.00
N SER A 50 9.14 20.81 2.75
CA SER A 50 9.93 20.76 1.53
C SER A 50 10.71 19.44 1.40
N HIS A 51 11.35 18.98 2.48
CA HIS A 51 12.07 17.71 2.51
C HIS A 51 11.10 16.51 2.39
N ARG A 52 9.96 16.53 3.09
CA ARG A 52 8.94 15.48 2.96
C ARG A 52 8.37 15.38 1.55
N ARG A 53 8.20 16.50 0.84
CA ARG A 53 7.80 16.48 -0.58
C ARG A 53 8.85 15.84 -1.48
N LEU A 54 10.14 16.10 -1.22
CA LEU A 54 11.22 15.49 -1.99
C LEU A 54 11.30 13.98 -1.78
N VAL A 55 11.28 13.53 -0.52
CA VAL A 55 11.24 12.11 -0.17
C VAL A 55 9.97 11.45 -0.71
N GLY A 56 8.81 12.10 -0.58
CA GLY A 56 7.54 11.60 -1.08
C GLY A 56 7.55 11.36 -2.60
N ARG A 57 8.19 12.23 -3.38
CA ARG A 57 8.37 11.99 -4.84
C ARG A 57 9.25 10.78 -5.11
N HIS A 58 10.32 10.59 -4.34
CA HIS A 58 11.20 9.43 -4.51
C HIS A 58 10.48 8.14 -4.12
N TYR A 59 9.77 8.16 -3.00
CA TYR A 59 8.93 7.06 -2.53
C TYR A 59 7.85 6.69 -3.57
N ALA A 60 7.16 7.66 -4.16
CA ALA A 60 6.14 7.41 -5.17
C ALA A 60 6.68 6.69 -6.42
N ARG A 61 7.93 6.95 -6.81
CA ARG A 61 8.58 6.26 -7.94
C ARG A 61 8.87 4.79 -7.67
N VAL A 62 9.02 4.41 -6.39
CA VAL A 62 9.25 3.02 -5.99
C VAL A 62 7.92 2.33 -5.65
N ASN A 63 7.10 2.98 -4.83
CA ASN A 63 5.85 2.41 -4.34
C ASN A 63 4.77 2.35 -5.42
N GLY A 64 4.79 3.24 -6.41
CA GLY A 64 3.85 3.22 -7.54
C GLY A 64 3.94 1.92 -8.35
N PRO A 65 5.12 1.59 -8.92
CA PRO A 65 5.34 0.30 -9.59
C PRO A 65 5.06 -0.90 -8.69
N LEU A 66 5.45 -0.86 -7.42
CA LEU A 66 5.15 -1.94 -6.46
C LEU A 66 3.63 -2.17 -6.31
N THR A 67 2.87 -1.10 -6.13
CA THR A 67 1.40 -1.16 -6.02
C THR A 67 0.76 -1.66 -7.31
N GLY A 68 1.27 -1.21 -8.47
CA GLY A 68 0.81 -1.69 -9.78
C GLY A 68 1.09 -3.18 -10.00
N LEU A 69 2.27 -3.66 -9.60
CA LEU A 69 2.62 -5.07 -9.66
C LEU A 69 1.74 -5.91 -8.73
N LEU A 70 1.51 -5.46 -7.50
CA LEU A 70 0.62 -6.11 -6.54
C LEU A 70 -0.80 -6.24 -7.10
N GLY A 71 -1.39 -5.16 -7.61
CA GLY A 71 -2.71 -5.20 -8.23
C GLY A 71 -2.75 -6.09 -9.48
N GLY A 72 -1.68 -6.12 -10.28
CA GLY A 72 -1.54 -6.99 -11.43
C GLY A 72 -1.51 -8.47 -11.07
N VAL A 73 -0.76 -8.85 -10.02
CA VAL A 73 -0.70 -10.22 -9.52
C VAL A 73 -2.08 -10.68 -9.02
N ALA A 74 -2.76 -9.87 -8.21
CA ALA A 74 -4.11 -10.18 -7.75
C ALA A 74 -5.10 -10.37 -8.92
N LEU A 75 -5.01 -9.53 -9.96
CA LEU A 75 -5.85 -9.66 -11.15
C LEU A 75 -5.56 -10.95 -11.93
N VAL A 76 -4.29 -11.31 -12.10
CA VAL A 76 -3.89 -12.57 -12.75
C VAL A 76 -4.41 -13.77 -11.96
N MET A 77 -4.32 -13.74 -10.62
CA MET A 77 -4.86 -14.79 -9.76
C MET A 77 -6.39 -14.94 -9.94
N ILE A 78 -7.13 -13.83 -10.06
CA ILE A 78 -8.59 -13.87 -10.34
C ILE A 78 -8.88 -14.53 -11.68
N VAL A 79 -8.13 -14.17 -12.73
CA VAL A 79 -8.33 -14.70 -14.08
C VAL A 79 -7.97 -16.19 -14.15
N MET A 80 -6.94 -16.63 -13.43
CA MET A 80 -6.43 -18.00 -13.50
C MET A 80 -7.07 -18.97 -12.51
N GLY A 81 -7.28 -18.54 -11.26
CA GLY A 81 -7.80 -19.37 -10.17
C GLY A 81 -9.31 -19.23 -9.95
N GLY A 82 -9.96 -18.30 -10.66
CA GLY A 82 -11.36 -17.96 -10.51
C GLY A 82 -11.60 -16.76 -9.59
N ALA A 83 -12.78 -16.17 -9.72
CA ALA A 83 -13.22 -14.97 -9.01
C ALA A 83 -13.54 -15.21 -7.53
N ALA A 84 -12.58 -15.74 -6.77
CA ALA A 84 -12.72 -15.93 -5.34
C ALA A 84 -13.03 -14.58 -4.65
N PRO A 85 -14.05 -14.49 -3.79
CA PRO A 85 -14.43 -13.24 -3.13
C PRO A 85 -13.27 -12.55 -2.39
N VAL A 86 -12.32 -13.32 -1.87
CA VAL A 86 -11.14 -12.83 -1.15
C VAL A 86 -10.22 -11.98 -2.04
N LEU A 87 -10.02 -12.36 -3.31
CA LEU A 87 -9.18 -11.61 -4.24
C LEU A 87 -9.85 -10.30 -4.68
N TRP A 88 -11.18 -10.29 -4.79
CA TRP A 88 -11.92 -9.04 -5.01
C TRP A 88 -11.86 -8.11 -3.80
N ALA A 89 -11.94 -8.66 -2.59
CA ALA A 89 -11.76 -7.90 -1.36
C ALA A 89 -10.36 -7.28 -1.29
N GLU A 90 -9.32 -8.01 -1.69
CA GLU A 90 -7.96 -7.51 -1.80
C GLU A 90 -7.86 -6.32 -2.78
N LEU A 91 -8.41 -6.43 -3.99
CA LEU A 91 -8.44 -5.31 -4.94
C LEU A 91 -9.20 -4.10 -4.39
N LEU A 92 -10.33 -4.32 -3.71
CA LEU A 92 -11.10 -3.26 -3.08
C LEU A 92 -10.30 -2.56 -1.96
N LEU A 93 -9.56 -3.32 -1.16
CA LEU A 93 -8.68 -2.79 -0.11
C LEU A 93 -7.53 -1.97 -0.71
N LEU A 94 -6.91 -2.44 -1.80
CA LEU A 94 -5.89 -1.69 -2.52
C LEU A 94 -6.44 -0.37 -3.08
N ALA A 95 -7.65 -0.40 -3.66
CA ALA A 95 -8.32 0.81 -4.14
C ALA A 95 -8.66 1.78 -3.00
N LEU A 96 -9.15 1.27 -1.87
CA LEU A 96 -9.44 2.05 -0.67
C LEU A 96 -8.17 2.73 -0.14
N ILE A 97 -7.09 1.96 0.03
CA ILE A 97 -5.77 2.44 0.47
C ILE A 97 -5.22 3.49 -0.51
N GLY A 98 -5.26 3.21 -1.81
CA GLY A 98 -4.83 4.16 -2.83
C GLY A 98 -5.62 5.47 -2.78
N GLY A 99 -6.95 5.37 -2.59
CA GLY A 99 -7.85 6.51 -2.44
C GLY A 99 -7.57 7.33 -1.17
N THR A 100 -7.36 6.68 -0.03
CA THR A 100 -7.05 7.37 1.24
C THR A 100 -5.69 8.05 1.17
N VAL A 101 -4.68 7.42 0.57
CA VAL A 101 -3.35 8.00 0.34
C VAL A 101 -3.43 9.18 -0.62
N ALA A 102 -4.16 9.06 -1.74
CA ALA A 102 -4.35 10.17 -2.68
C ALA A 102 -5.06 11.37 -2.01
N LEU A 103 -6.08 11.10 -1.19
CA LEU A 103 -6.76 12.12 -0.40
C LEU A 103 -5.82 12.78 0.62
N HIS A 104 -4.98 12.00 1.30
CA HIS A 104 -3.96 12.50 2.23
C HIS A 104 -3.01 13.47 1.51
N VAL A 105 -2.44 13.06 0.38
CA VAL A 105 -1.49 13.86 -0.40
C VAL A 105 -2.14 15.14 -0.92
N ARG A 106 -3.37 15.05 -1.44
CA ARG A 106 -4.12 16.21 -1.92
C ARG A 106 -4.43 17.21 -0.80
N ARG A 107 -4.74 16.74 0.41
CA ARG A 107 -4.94 17.65 1.56
C ARG A 107 -3.62 18.25 2.05
N ALA A 108 -2.56 17.44 2.10
CA ALA A 108 -1.23 17.88 2.51
C ALA A 108 -0.58 18.88 1.54
N SER A 109 -1.04 18.96 0.28
CA SER A 109 -0.56 19.95 -0.68
C SER A 109 -1.22 21.33 -0.50
N VAL A 110 -2.40 21.40 0.12
CA VAL A 110 -3.12 22.65 0.40
C VAL A 110 -2.57 23.29 1.68
N ALA A 111 -2.03 24.51 1.56
CA ALA A 111 -1.51 25.24 2.71
C ALA A 111 -2.61 25.51 3.75
N GLY A 112 -2.33 25.21 5.02
CA GLY A 112 -3.26 25.44 6.13
C GLY A 112 -4.39 24.40 6.29
N ALA A 113 -4.53 23.45 5.36
CA ALA A 113 -5.54 22.40 5.49
C ALA A 113 -5.08 21.30 6.49
N PRO A 114 -5.84 21.04 7.57
CA PRO A 114 -5.52 19.94 8.47
C PRO A 114 -5.75 18.60 7.76
N VAL A 115 -4.78 17.70 7.89
CA VAL A 115 -4.94 16.31 7.45
C VAL A 115 -5.61 15.53 8.59
N PRO A 116 -6.80 14.94 8.37
CA PRO A 116 -7.46 14.17 9.40
C PRO A 116 -6.68 12.91 9.80
N GLY A 117 -6.51 12.68 11.09
CA GLY A 117 -5.84 11.48 11.62
C GLY A 117 -6.56 10.17 11.27
N TRP A 118 -7.87 10.21 11.01
CA TRP A 118 -8.63 9.02 10.61
C TRP A 118 -8.11 8.41 9.30
N ILE A 119 -7.52 9.21 8.41
CA ILE A 119 -6.98 8.71 7.14
C ILE A 119 -5.87 7.69 7.39
N THR A 120 -4.97 7.98 8.34
CA THR A 120 -3.91 7.05 8.75
C THR A 120 -4.50 5.80 9.39
N ASN A 121 -5.46 5.95 10.31
CA ASN A 121 -6.09 4.81 10.98
C ASN A 121 -6.84 3.88 10.01
N VAL A 122 -7.58 4.44 9.06
CA VAL A 122 -8.26 3.66 8.01
C VAL A 122 -7.24 2.94 7.13
N THR A 123 -6.15 3.61 6.76
CA THR A 123 -5.11 2.99 5.92
C THR A 123 -4.39 1.86 6.66
N LEU A 124 -4.11 2.02 7.96
CA LEU A 124 -3.56 0.96 8.82
C LEU A 124 -4.53 -0.21 8.96
N GLY A 125 -5.81 0.06 9.25
CA GLY A 125 -6.83 -0.98 9.35
C GLY A 125 -7.00 -1.75 8.04
N ALA A 126 -7.06 -1.04 6.92
CA ALA A 126 -7.12 -1.65 5.59
C ALA A 126 -5.85 -2.46 5.26
N SER A 127 -4.67 -2.02 5.71
CA SER A 127 -3.42 -2.77 5.57
C SER A 127 -3.44 -4.10 6.33
N VAL A 128 -4.01 -4.12 7.55
CA VAL A 128 -4.19 -5.37 8.31
C VAL A 128 -5.13 -6.32 7.59
N LEU A 129 -6.26 -5.81 7.10
CA LEU A 129 -7.21 -6.61 6.33
C LEU A 129 -6.60 -7.12 5.02
N LEU A 130 -5.73 -6.32 4.39
CA LEU A 130 -5.00 -6.72 3.18
C LEU A 130 -4.06 -7.89 3.46
N CYS A 131 -3.33 -7.87 4.59
CA CYS A 131 -2.52 -9.02 5.00
C CYS A 131 -3.36 -10.27 5.22
N VAL A 132 -4.52 -10.15 5.89
CA VAL A 132 -5.44 -11.28 6.11
C VAL A 132 -5.96 -11.82 4.78
N ALA A 133 -6.36 -10.95 3.86
CA ALA A 133 -6.85 -11.34 2.54
C ALA A 133 -5.75 -12.05 1.73
N ALA A 134 -4.53 -11.53 1.72
CA ALA A 134 -3.41 -12.10 0.98
C ALA A 134 -3.03 -13.50 1.46
N VAL A 135 -3.07 -13.73 2.78
CA VAL A 135 -2.83 -15.07 3.36
C VAL A 135 -4.03 -15.99 3.11
N GLY A 136 -5.26 -15.49 3.21
CA GLY A 136 -6.47 -16.27 2.96
C GLY A 136 -6.71 -16.63 1.49
N ALA A 137 -6.04 -15.93 0.56
CA ALA A 137 -6.07 -16.19 -0.87
C ALA A 137 -5.00 -17.20 -1.33
N ALA A 138 -4.12 -17.64 -0.44
CA ALA A 138 -2.98 -18.52 -0.72
C ALA A 138 -3.27 -20.00 -0.48
#